data_AF-A0A820GCG3-F1
#
_entry.id   AF-A0A820GCG3-F1
#
_cell.length_a   1.000
_cell.length_b   1.000
_cell.length_c   1.000
_cell.angle_alpha   90.00
_cell.angle_beta   90.00
_cell.angle_gamma   90.00
#
_symmetry.space_group_name_H-M   'P 1'
#
loop_
_entity.id
_entity.type
_entity.pdbx_description
1 polymer ?
#
loop_
_entity_poly.entity_id
_entity_poly.type
_entity_poly.pdbx_seq_one_letter_code
_entity_poly.pdbx_strand_id
1 'polypeptide(L)'
;IFEEEILLSISRYVVKLNNQIKQTNLLDYIYSIIFGKNTLFRTEHRLNALEKLILKILTSVKKITLIEFYKKYICTLVIDELDIKLDLTSQTLTSILINKVCTYRLIDHMYTILNKDDVFGGNSSIARVFYDYVKKQEEARKILNVEIPMTAVKITDKFDGKELTKHVIAKARGQFVDGRPSKSMDVMLAGINTMEKQIKIHLIRALATSSFNCLISLLICTQTEAKLYKAFIFDSNSTKDEYVFENLIDSEHKYTFPLELERYYKKDKRTLLNILCKKILTSSKLDNSSQQRISSTPRYLSSQYL
;
A
#
# COMPACT_ATOMS: atom_id res chain seq x y z
N ILE A 1 -8.48 23.05 5.74
CA ILE A 1 -9.36 23.68 6.76
C ILE A 1 -10.65 22.89 6.91
N PHE A 2 -11.45 22.67 5.85
CA PHE A 2 -12.72 21.93 5.93
C PHE A 2 -12.65 20.43 5.59
N GLU A 3 -11.47 19.81 5.64
CA GLU A 3 -11.27 18.44 5.14
C GLU A 3 -12.15 17.43 5.89
N GLU A 4 -12.14 17.45 7.23
CA GLU A 4 -12.91 16.52 8.04
C GLU A 4 -14.43 16.69 7.85
N GLU A 5 -14.92 17.92 7.80
CA GLU A 5 -16.34 18.22 7.60
C GLU A 5 -16.85 17.73 6.25
N ILE A 6 -16.04 17.94 5.19
CA ILE A 6 -16.33 17.45 3.85
C ILE A 6 -16.41 15.91 3.86
N LEU A 7 -15.41 15.23 4.46
CA LEU A 7 -15.38 13.77 4.50
C LEU A 7 -16.52 13.15 5.32
N LEU A 8 -16.89 13.77 6.43
CA LEU A 8 -18.04 13.36 7.23
C LEU A 8 -19.35 13.54 6.48
N SER A 9 -19.48 14.63 5.71
CA SER A 9 -20.68 14.91 4.92
C SER A 9 -20.82 13.92 3.76
N ILE A 10 -19.71 13.62 3.07
CA ILE A 10 -19.65 12.61 2.01
C ILE A 10 -20.01 11.23 2.55
N SER A 11 -19.40 10.82 3.67
CA SER A 11 -19.68 9.51 4.27
C SER A 11 -21.16 9.37 4.63
N ARG A 12 -21.76 10.41 5.22
CA ARG A 12 -23.21 10.46 5.51
C ARG A 12 -24.06 10.38 4.24
N TYR A 13 -23.66 11.04 3.17
CA TYR A 13 -24.36 11.00 1.89
C TYR A 13 -24.30 9.61 1.25
N VAL A 14 -23.13 8.96 1.23
CA VAL A 14 -22.94 7.62 0.65
C VAL A 14 -23.71 6.55 1.43
N VAL A 15 -23.76 6.64 2.75
CA VAL A 15 -24.58 5.74 3.58
C VAL A 15 -26.08 5.97 3.32
N LYS A 16 -26.51 7.22 3.15
CA LYS A 16 -27.90 7.56 2.81
C LYS A 16 -28.32 7.15 1.40
N LEU A 17 -27.37 6.96 0.48
CA LEU A 17 -27.59 6.34 -0.81
C LEU A 17 -27.92 4.85 -0.63
N ASN A 18 -29.12 4.55 -0.14
CA ASN A 18 -29.56 3.20 0.18
C ASN A 18 -29.78 2.31 -1.07
N ASN A 19 -29.72 2.89 -2.27
CA ASN A 19 -29.91 2.21 -3.54
C ASN A 19 -28.57 1.70 -4.12
N GLN A 20 -28.48 0.38 -4.32
CA GLN A 20 -27.31 -0.29 -4.88
C GLN A 20 -26.90 0.26 -6.25
N ILE A 21 -27.85 0.52 -7.14
CA ILE A 21 -27.57 1.05 -8.50
C ILE A 21 -26.89 2.41 -8.41
N LYS A 22 -27.36 3.29 -7.53
CA LYS A 22 -26.75 4.62 -7.35
C LYS A 22 -25.34 4.52 -6.76
N GLN A 23 -25.12 3.60 -5.83
CA GLN A 23 -23.78 3.34 -5.30
C GLN A 23 -22.85 2.77 -6.37
N THR A 24 -23.31 1.84 -7.22
CA THR A 24 -22.53 1.32 -8.35
C THR A 24 -22.14 2.44 -9.32
N ASN A 25 -23.09 3.30 -9.70
CA ASN A 25 -22.82 4.43 -10.59
C ASN A 25 -21.80 5.40 -10.00
N LEU A 26 -21.86 5.65 -8.69
CA LEU A 26 -20.87 6.46 -7.98
C LEU A 26 -19.47 5.81 -8.05
N LEU A 27 -19.37 4.50 -7.81
CA LEU A 27 -18.10 3.79 -7.88
C LEU A 27 -17.52 3.73 -9.30
N ASP A 28 -18.37 3.57 -10.31
CA ASP A 28 -17.97 3.62 -11.72
C ASP A 28 -17.43 5.00 -12.10
N TYR A 29 -18.10 6.07 -11.63
CA TYR A 29 -17.61 7.43 -11.83
C TYR A 29 -16.26 7.66 -11.13
N ILE A 30 -16.12 7.19 -9.90
CA ILE A 30 -14.85 7.22 -9.15
C ILE A 30 -13.74 6.49 -9.89
N TYR A 31 -14.01 5.30 -10.44
CA TYR A 31 -13.04 4.57 -11.24
C TYR A 31 -12.62 5.37 -12.48
N SER A 32 -13.57 6.04 -13.14
CA SER A 32 -13.29 6.92 -14.27
C SER A 32 -12.46 8.17 -13.91
N ILE A 33 -12.50 8.62 -12.65
CA ILE A 33 -11.63 9.71 -12.18
C ILE A 33 -10.20 9.21 -12.03
N ILE A 34 -10.01 8.01 -11.45
CA ILE A 34 -8.68 7.45 -11.19
C ILE A 34 -8.01 6.97 -12.48
N PHE A 35 -8.72 6.18 -13.29
CA PHE A 35 -8.14 5.48 -14.44
C PHE A 35 -8.71 5.96 -15.78
N GLY A 36 -9.80 6.75 -15.78
CA GLY A 36 -10.40 7.23 -17.01
C GLY A 36 -9.65 8.40 -17.65
N LYS A 37 -10.00 8.69 -18.91
CA LYS A 37 -9.50 9.85 -19.67
C LYS A 37 -10.30 11.12 -19.39
N ASN A 38 -10.82 11.27 -18.17
CA ASN A 38 -11.58 12.47 -17.82
C ASN A 38 -10.62 13.67 -17.80
N THR A 39 -10.75 14.54 -18.79
CA THR A 39 -9.90 15.71 -18.99
C THR A 39 -9.99 16.72 -17.84
N LEU A 40 -11.06 16.64 -17.03
CA LEU A 40 -11.26 17.49 -15.86
C LEU A 40 -10.30 17.14 -14.71
N PHE A 41 -9.77 15.91 -14.66
CA PHE A 41 -8.87 15.47 -13.60
C PHE A 41 -7.47 15.24 -14.12
N ARG A 42 -6.60 16.24 -13.89
CA ARG A 42 -5.16 16.11 -14.13
C ARG A 42 -4.59 14.94 -13.34
N THR A 43 -3.58 14.30 -13.91
CA THR A 43 -2.94 13.11 -13.32
C THR A 43 -2.48 13.34 -11.89
N GLU A 44 -1.95 14.52 -11.60
CA GLU A 44 -1.48 14.96 -10.27
C GLU A 44 -2.59 14.97 -9.20
N HIS A 45 -3.84 15.23 -9.59
CA HIS A 45 -4.97 15.27 -8.66
C HIS A 45 -5.53 13.89 -8.34
N ARG A 46 -5.20 12.86 -9.13
CA ARG A 46 -5.75 11.51 -8.96
C ARG A 46 -5.27 10.85 -7.68
N LEU A 47 -3.98 10.99 -7.35
CA LEU A 47 -3.43 10.48 -6.09
C LEU A 47 -4.08 11.16 -4.89
N ASN A 48 -4.16 12.49 -4.90
CA ASN A 48 -4.80 13.24 -3.83
C ASN A 48 -6.29 12.88 -3.69
N ALA A 49 -7.01 12.75 -4.81
CA ALA A 49 -8.40 12.32 -4.79
C ALA A 49 -8.56 10.91 -4.21
N LEU A 50 -7.64 10.00 -4.57
CA LEU A 50 -7.64 8.64 -4.03
C LEU A 50 -7.49 8.65 -2.51
N GLU A 51 -6.40 9.25 -2.02
CA GLU A 51 -6.01 9.24 -0.61
C GLU A 51 -6.97 10.02 0.28
N LYS A 52 -7.38 11.22 -0.17
CA LYS A 52 -8.18 12.13 0.63
C LYS A 52 -9.65 11.71 0.66
N LEU A 53 -10.19 11.19 -0.45
CA LEU A 53 -11.64 11.12 -0.65
C LEU A 53 -12.13 9.73 -1.06
N ILE A 54 -11.54 9.11 -2.07
CA ILE A 54 -12.10 7.89 -2.67
C ILE A 54 -12.01 6.70 -1.72
N LEU A 55 -10.86 6.49 -1.04
CA LEU A 55 -10.74 5.40 -0.07
C LEU A 55 -11.78 5.54 1.06
N LYS A 56 -12.10 6.78 1.47
CA LYS A 56 -13.13 7.04 2.47
C LYS A 56 -14.55 6.73 1.95
N ILE A 57 -14.83 7.04 0.69
CA ILE A 57 -16.10 6.67 0.04
C ILE A 57 -16.24 5.16 -0.01
N LEU A 58 -15.20 4.43 -0.43
CA LEU A 58 -15.20 2.97 -0.54
C LEU A 58 -15.53 2.30 0.80
N THR A 59 -15.00 2.85 1.91
CA THR A 59 -15.32 2.37 3.27
C THR A 59 -16.80 2.53 3.65
N SER A 60 -17.50 3.48 3.03
CA SER A 60 -18.90 3.82 3.35
C SER A 60 -19.93 3.10 2.46
N VAL A 61 -19.49 2.41 1.41
CA VAL A 61 -20.36 1.69 0.47
C VAL A 61 -20.74 0.31 1.02
N LYS A 62 -21.93 -0.18 0.64
CA LYS A 62 -22.38 -1.53 1.03
C LYS A 62 -21.41 -2.59 0.49
N LYS A 63 -21.10 -3.59 1.32
CA LYS A 63 -20.18 -4.69 0.98
C LYS A 63 -20.54 -5.39 -0.33
N ILE A 64 -21.82 -5.66 -0.59
CA ILE A 64 -22.28 -6.30 -1.83
C ILE A 64 -21.91 -5.45 -3.06
N THR A 65 -22.19 -4.15 -3.02
CA THR A 65 -21.84 -3.22 -4.10
C THR A 65 -20.34 -3.15 -4.31
N LEU A 66 -19.56 -3.16 -3.22
CA LEU A 66 -18.10 -3.13 -3.26
C LEU A 66 -17.51 -4.39 -3.91
N ILE A 67 -18.06 -5.57 -3.61
CA ILE A 67 -17.66 -6.84 -4.23
C ILE A 67 -17.93 -6.80 -5.74
N GLU A 68 -19.12 -6.35 -6.16
CA GLU A 68 -19.46 -6.24 -7.59
C GLU A 68 -18.57 -5.22 -8.31
N PHE A 69 -18.28 -4.09 -7.68
CA PHE A 69 -17.31 -3.12 -8.19
C PHE A 69 -15.93 -3.75 -8.37
N TYR A 70 -15.43 -4.48 -7.37
CA TYR A 70 -14.10 -5.05 -7.43
C TYR A 70 -14.03 -6.17 -8.47
N LYS A 71 -15.05 -7.03 -8.59
CA LYS A 71 -15.15 -8.01 -9.69
C LYS A 71 -15.08 -7.35 -11.07
N LYS A 72 -15.77 -6.23 -11.25
CA LYS A 72 -15.81 -5.52 -12.52
C LYS A 72 -14.44 -5.03 -12.98
N TYR A 73 -13.60 -4.58 -12.05
CA TYR A 73 -12.35 -3.89 -12.37
C TYR A 73 -11.07 -4.66 -12.01
N ILE A 74 -11.14 -5.78 -11.27
CA ILE A 74 -9.94 -6.49 -10.79
C ILE A 74 -9.00 -6.92 -11.91
N CYS A 75 -9.54 -7.41 -13.03
CA CYS A 75 -8.73 -7.85 -14.15
C CYS A 75 -8.01 -6.67 -14.81
N THR A 76 -8.70 -5.54 -15.01
CA THR A 76 -8.08 -4.32 -15.56
C THR A 76 -7.03 -3.75 -14.61
N LEU A 77 -7.32 -3.68 -13.31
CA LEU A 77 -6.37 -3.23 -12.30
C LEU A 77 -5.08 -4.08 -12.33
N VAL A 78 -5.21 -5.40 -12.32
CA VAL A 78 -4.06 -6.29 -12.19
C VAL A 78 -3.33 -6.45 -13.53
N ILE A 79 -4.03 -6.77 -14.60
CA ILE A 79 -3.42 -7.09 -15.89
C ILE A 79 -3.11 -5.83 -16.69
N ASP A 80 -4.04 -4.88 -16.78
CA ASP A 80 -3.84 -3.72 -17.64
C ASP A 80 -3.01 -2.62 -16.96
N GLU A 81 -3.01 -2.51 -15.63
CA GLU A 81 -2.23 -1.46 -14.92
C GLU A 81 -0.95 -2.01 -14.23
N LEU A 82 -1.02 -3.15 -13.51
CA LEU A 82 0.17 -3.67 -12.81
C LEU A 82 1.16 -4.38 -13.74
N ASP A 83 0.74 -5.02 -14.83
CA ASP A 83 1.67 -5.70 -15.74
C ASP A 83 2.40 -4.77 -16.72
N ILE A 84 2.02 -3.50 -16.81
CA ILE A 84 2.73 -2.52 -17.64
C ILE A 84 4.21 -2.45 -17.21
N LYS A 85 5.12 -2.67 -18.16
CA LYS A 85 6.56 -2.50 -17.94
C LYS A 85 6.89 -1.01 -17.78
N LEU A 86 7.72 -0.68 -16.80
CA LEU A 86 8.18 0.68 -16.60
C LEU A 86 9.26 1.00 -17.61
N ASP A 87 8.97 1.94 -18.51
CA ASP A 87 9.98 2.60 -19.35
C ASP A 87 10.29 3.97 -18.73
N LEU A 88 11.48 4.07 -18.14
CA LEU A 88 11.95 5.27 -17.44
C LEU A 88 12.17 6.46 -18.38
N THR A 89 12.25 6.23 -19.69
CA THR A 89 12.46 7.29 -20.71
C THR A 89 11.15 7.83 -21.26
N SER A 90 10.02 7.15 -21.00
CA SER A 90 8.73 7.50 -21.56
C SER A 90 8.15 8.80 -20.98
N GLN A 91 7.56 9.63 -21.84
CA GLN A 91 6.76 10.79 -21.44
C GLN A 91 5.51 10.39 -20.63
N THR A 92 5.04 9.14 -20.78
CA THR A 92 3.87 8.62 -20.05
C THR A 92 4.23 8.03 -18.68
N LEU A 93 5.52 8.01 -18.30
CA LEU A 93 5.99 7.39 -17.06
C LEU A 93 5.25 7.89 -15.83
N THR A 94 5.07 9.20 -15.69
CA THR A 94 4.36 9.80 -14.55
C THR A 94 2.93 9.27 -14.43
N SER A 95 2.23 9.12 -15.55
CA SER A 95 0.87 8.55 -15.56
C SER A 95 0.87 7.07 -15.18
N ILE A 96 1.83 6.29 -15.70
CA ILE A 96 1.95 4.86 -15.39
C ILE A 96 2.28 4.66 -13.91
N LEU A 97 3.18 5.47 -13.33
CA LEU A 97 3.52 5.42 -11.91
C LEU A 97 2.30 5.73 -11.04
N ILE A 98 1.56 6.81 -11.37
CA ILE A 98 0.35 7.19 -10.64
C ILE A 98 -0.71 6.09 -10.72
N ASN A 99 -0.96 5.53 -11.90
CA ASN A 99 -1.93 4.44 -12.04
C ASN A 99 -1.53 3.22 -11.19
N LYS A 100 -0.27 2.79 -11.24
CA LYS A 100 0.21 1.65 -10.43
C LYS A 100 0.09 1.93 -8.93
N VAL A 101 0.44 3.13 -8.47
CA VAL A 101 0.24 3.55 -7.07
C VAL A 101 -1.24 3.44 -6.70
N CYS A 102 -2.13 4.02 -7.51
CA CYS A 102 -3.56 3.96 -7.29
C CYS A 102 -4.09 2.53 -7.24
N THR A 103 -3.62 1.67 -8.14
CA THR A 103 -3.99 0.27 -8.18
C THR A 103 -3.57 -0.47 -6.92
N TYR A 104 -2.30 -0.35 -6.50
CA TYR A 104 -1.86 -1.00 -5.26
C TYR A 104 -2.63 -0.50 -4.04
N ARG A 105 -2.92 0.81 -3.96
CA ARG A 105 -3.71 1.41 -2.88
C ARG A 105 -5.17 0.93 -2.87
N LEU A 106 -5.78 0.76 -4.04
CA LEU A 106 -7.13 0.19 -4.14
C LEU A 106 -7.15 -1.27 -3.72
N ILE A 107 -6.20 -2.09 -4.20
CA ILE A 107 -6.10 -3.49 -3.83
C ILE A 107 -5.84 -3.63 -2.32
N ASP A 108 -4.89 -2.85 -1.77
CA ASP A 108 -4.61 -2.73 -0.33
C ASP A 108 -5.90 -2.48 0.46
N HIS A 109 -6.67 -1.48 0.03
CA HIS A 109 -7.94 -1.15 0.66
C HIS A 109 -8.96 -2.29 0.59
N MET A 110 -9.11 -2.95 -0.57
CA MET A 110 -10.04 -4.07 -0.75
C MET A 110 -9.69 -5.26 0.14
N TYR A 111 -8.41 -5.62 0.25
CA TYR A 111 -7.97 -6.70 1.14
C TYR A 111 -8.07 -6.35 2.62
N THR A 112 -8.12 -5.05 2.97
CA THR A 112 -8.33 -4.58 4.34
C THR A 112 -9.80 -4.64 4.78
N ILE A 113 -10.74 -4.34 3.87
CA ILE A 113 -12.17 -4.22 4.18
C ILE A 113 -13.01 -5.46 3.85
N LEU A 114 -12.54 -6.30 2.93
CA LEU A 114 -13.20 -7.56 2.58
C LEU A 114 -12.65 -8.71 3.42
N ASN A 115 -13.49 -9.73 3.64
CA ASN A 115 -13.05 -10.91 4.37
C ASN A 115 -12.23 -11.81 3.44
N LYS A 116 -11.45 -12.71 4.05
CA LYS A 116 -10.68 -13.72 3.32
C LYS A 116 -11.50 -14.46 2.27
N ASP A 117 -12.70 -14.93 2.63
CA ASP A 117 -13.55 -15.72 1.72
C ASP A 117 -14.07 -14.92 0.52
N ASP A 118 -14.08 -13.59 0.58
CA ASP A 118 -14.49 -12.74 -0.54
C ASP A 118 -13.40 -12.66 -1.61
N VAL A 119 -12.12 -12.67 -1.21
CA VAL A 119 -10.94 -12.39 -2.08
C VAL A 119 -10.01 -13.57 -2.30
N PHE A 120 -10.09 -14.62 -1.47
CA PHE A 120 -9.19 -15.77 -1.48
C PHE A 120 -9.92 -17.09 -1.21
N GLY A 121 -9.47 -18.15 -1.89
CA GLY A 121 -9.98 -19.50 -1.73
C GLY A 121 -11.11 -19.85 -2.70
N GLY A 122 -11.48 -21.13 -2.76
CA GLY A 122 -12.37 -21.67 -3.79
C GLY A 122 -13.81 -21.12 -3.79
N ASN A 123 -14.23 -20.44 -2.74
CA ASN A 123 -15.55 -19.80 -2.64
C ASN A 123 -15.53 -18.31 -3.04
N SER A 124 -14.33 -17.74 -3.25
CA SER A 124 -14.19 -16.33 -3.59
C SER A 124 -14.68 -16.06 -5.00
N SER A 125 -15.77 -15.32 -5.08
CA SER A 125 -16.33 -14.87 -6.35
C SER A 125 -15.43 -13.85 -7.07
N ILE A 126 -14.62 -13.07 -6.34
CA ILE A 126 -13.63 -12.16 -6.93
C ILE A 126 -12.45 -12.94 -7.53
N ALA A 127 -11.90 -13.91 -6.78
CA ALA A 127 -10.83 -14.76 -7.28
C ALA A 127 -11.28 -15.57 -8.51
N ARG A 128 -12.55 -15.99 -8.53
CA ARG A 128 -13.14 -16.69 -9.67
C ARG A 128 -13.14 -15.85 -10.94
N VAL A 129 -13.56 -14.59 -10.86
CA VAL A 129 -13.56 -13.67 -12.01
C VAL A 129 -12.15 -13.51 -12.58
N PHE A 130 -11.15 -13.33 -11.71
CA PHE A 130 -9.76 -13.24 -12.14
C PHE A 130 -9.25 -14.55 -12.78
N TYR A 131 -9.53 -15.70 -12.17
CA TYR A 131 -9.18 -17.01 -12.72
C TYR A 131 -9.76 -17.24 -14.11
N ASP A 132 -11.08 -17.02 -14.27
CA ASP A 132 -11.78 -17.24 -15.54
C ASP A 132 -11.26 -16.29 -16.63
N TYR A 133 -10.89 -15.05 -16.27
CA TYR A 133 -10.29 -14.10 -17.20
C TYR A 133 -8.91 -14.55 -17.69
N VAL A 134 -8.01 -14.93 -16.79
CA VAL A 134 -6.65 -15.32 -17.17
C VAL A 134 -6.65 -16.68 -17.88
N LYS A 135 -7.54 -17.62 -17.50
CA LYS A 135 -7.72 -18.89 -18.22
C LYS A 135 -8.14 -18.66 -19.67
N LYS A 136 -9.10 -17.76 -19.92
CA LYS A 136 -9.49 -17.36 -21.29
C LYS A 136 -8.33 -16.74 -22.07
N GLN A 137 -7.51 -15.91 -21.44
CA GLN A 137 -6.31 -15.36 -22.09
C GLN A 137 -5.31 -16.47 -22.45
N GLU A 138 -5.12 -17.46 -21.57
CA GLU A 138 -4.21 -18.58 -21.84
C GLU A 138 -4.71 -19.47 -22.98
N GLU A 139 -6.01 -19.78 -23.01
CA GLU A 139 -6.66 -20.51 -24.10
C GLU A 139 -6.53 -19.75 -25.44
N ALA A 140 -6.81 -18.45 -25.45
CA ALA A 140 -6.62 -17.60 -26.63
C ALA A 140 -5.16 -17.57 -27.10
N ARG A 141 -4.19 -17.51 -26.17
CA ARG A 141 -2.75 -17.56 -26.50
C ARG A 141 -2.34 -18.88 -27.13
N LYS A 142 -2.83 -20.01 -26.60
CA LYS A 142 -2.58 -21.35 -27.17
C LYS A 142 -3.10 -21.46 -28.61
N ILE A 143 -4.27 -20.87 -28.88
CA ILE A 143 -4.83 -20.82 -30.24
C ILE A 143 -3.98 -19.94 -31.17
N LEU A 144 -3.46 -18.82 -30.67
CA LEU A 144 -2.71 -17.84 -31.46
C LEU A 144 -1.20 -18.14 -31.60
N ASN A 145 -0.68 -19.23 -31.00
CA ASN A 145 0.74 -19.59 -30.99
C ASN A 145 1.69 -18.46 -30.53
N VAL A 146 1.25 -17.64 -29.58
CA VAL A 146 2.07 -16.56 -29.01
C VAL A 146 2.86 -17.10 -27.82
N GLU A 147 4.20 -16.94 -27.85
CA GLU A 147 5.08 -17.34 -26.74
C GLU A 147 4.75 -16.60 -25.43
N ILE A 148 5.02 -17.28 -24.31
CA ILE A 148 4.68 -16.83 -22.97
C ILE A 148 5.52 -15.58 -22.61
N PRO A 149 4.92 -14.41 -22.31
CA PRO A 149 5.66 -13.38 -21.60
C PRO A 149 5.98 -13.90 -20.19
N MET A 150 7.24 -13.77 -19.78
CA MET A 150 7.85 -14.31 -18.55
C MET A 150 7.10 -14.00 -17.23
N THR A 151 6.10 -13.13 -17.27
CA THR A 151 5.23 -12.70 -16.16
C THR A 151 3.89 -13.46 -16.05
N ALA A 152 3.62 -14.44 -16.93
CA ALA A 152 2.35 -15.16 -16.94
C ALA A 152 2.08 -15.94 -15.64
N VAL A 153 0.90 -15.73 -15.05
CA VAL A 153 0.39 -16.57 -13.97
C VAL A 153 0.32 -18.00 -14.46
N LYS A 154 1.07 -18.91 -13.85
CA LYS A 154 0.84 -20.34 -14.08
C LYS A 154 -0.47 -20.73 -13.40
N ILE A 155 -1.49 -20.99 -14.21
CA ILE A 155 -2.80 -21.40 -13.72
C ILE A 155 -2.87 -22.93 -13.67
N THR A 156 -3.49 -23.44 -12.61
CA THR A 156 -3.85 -24.85 -12.51
C THR A 156 -5.20 -25.11 -13.17
N ASP A 157 -5.37 -26.29 -13.79
CA ASP A 157 -6.63 -26.66 -14.46
C ASP A 157 -7.84 -26.63 -13.53
N LYS A 158 -7.60 -26.85 -12.22
CA LYS A 158 -8.60 -26.70 -11.16
C LYS A 158 -8.44 -25.36 -10.46
N PHE A 159 -9.57 -24.65 -10.33
CA PHE A 159 -9.67 -23.41 -9.56
C PHE A 159 -9.48 -23.69 -8.06
N ASP A 160 -8.46 -23.05 -7.46
CA ASP A 160 -8.22 -23.10 -6.00
C ASP A 160 -8.46 -21.76 -5.30
N GLY A 161 -8.67 -20.69 -6.07
CA GLY A 161 -8.97 -19.34 -5.60
C GLY A 161 -7.77 -18.61 -5.01
N LYS A 162 -6.55 -19.09 -5.28
CA LYS A 162 -5.29 -18.47 -4.79
C LYS A 162 -4.58 -17.67 -5.87
N GLU A 163 -5.01 -17.78 -7.12
CA GLU A 163 -4.32 -17.28 -8.30
C GLU A 163 -4.19 -15.75 -8.29
N LEU A 164 -5.29 -15.05 -7.94
CA LEU A 164 -5.28 -13.59 -7.79
C LEU A 164 -4.26 -13.15 -6.74
N THR A 165 -4.36 -13.69 -5.53
CA THR A 165 -3.49 -13.32 -4.40
C THR A 165 -2.03 -13.66 -4.70
N LYS A 166 -1.73 -14.84 -5.27
CA LYS A 166 -0.37 -15.23 -5.67
C LYS A 166 0.22 -14.26 -6.69
N HIS A 167 -0.56 -13.87 -7.70
CA HIS A 167 -0.09 -12.95 -8.72
C HIS A 167 0.20 -11.56 -8.13
N VAL A 168 -0.72 -11.01 -7.34
CA VAL A 168 -0.52 -9.70 -6.70
C VAL A 168 0.65 -9.73 -5.72
N ILE A 169 0.84 -10.81 -4.94
CA ILE A 169 2.03 -10.97 -4.06
C ILE A 169 3.32 -10.91 -4.87
N ALA A 170 3.40 -11.68 -5.97
CA ALA A 170 4.60 -11.71 -6.81
C ALA A 170 4.91 -10.33 -7.41
N LYS A 171 3.88 -9.62 -7.89
CA LYS A 171 4.02 -8.27 -8.45
C LYS A 171 4.39 -7.24 -7.41
N ALA A 172 3.71 -7.24 -6.27
CA ALA A 172 3.97 -6.32 -5.18
C ALA A 172 5.40 -6.47 -4.66
N ARG A 173 5.84 -7.72 -4.41
CA ARG A 173 7.20 -8.01 -3.96
C ARG A 173 8.25 -7.60 -4.99
N GLY A 174 8.07 -7.97 -6.26
CA GLY A 174 8.98 -7.54 -7.32
C GLY A 174 9.12 -6.02 -7.42
N GLN A 175 8.05 -5.27 -7.16
CA GLN A 175 8.02 -3.82 -7.30
C GLN A 175 8.91 -3.07 -6.31
N PHE A 176 9.06 -3.54 -5.05
CA PHE A 176 9.87 -2.86 -4.04
C PHE A 176 11.23 -3.53 -3.77
N VAL A 177 11.38 -4.82 -4.09
CA VAL A 177 12.63 -5.57 -3.83
C VAL A 177 13.67 -5.41 -4.95
N ASP A 178 13.26 -5.23 -6.20
CA ASP A 178 14.20 -5.02 -7.31
C ASP A 178 15.09 -3.79 -7.03
N GLY A 179 16.42 -3.95 -6.91
CA GLY A 179 17.36 -2.83 -6.71
C GLY A 179 17.59 -1.94 -7.94
N ARG A 180 16.98 -2.31 -9.07
CA ARG A 180 17.10 -1.64 -10.37
C ARG A 180 16.57 -0.20 -10.44
N PRO A 181 15.49 0.20 -9.74
CA PRO A 181 14.99 1.57 -9.82
C PRO A 181 16.04 2.56 -9.32
N SER A 182 16.59 2.37 -8.12
CA SER A 182 17.41 3.42 -7.49
C SER A 182 18.75 3.68 -8.19
N LYS A 183 19.53 2.63 -8.52
CA LYS A 183 20.86 2.80 -9.15
C LYS A 183 20.80 3.22 -10.62
N SER A 184 19.79 2.75 -11.35
CA SER A 184 19.61 3.10 -12.78
C SER A 184 19.01 4.49 -12.97
N MET A 185 18.25 4.98 -11.99
CA MET A 185 17.47 6.22 -12.09
C MET A 185 18.33 7.47 -12.01
N ASP A 186 19.42 7.47 -11.25
CA ASP A 186 20.34 8.62 -11.22
C ASP A 186 21.07 8.82 -12.56
N VAL A 187 21.43 7.72 -13.21
CA VAL A 187 22.07 7.74 -14.54
C VAL A 187 21.07 8.12 -15.63
N MET A 188 19.85 7.58 -15.57
CA MET A 188 18.84 7.78 -16.62
C MET A 188 18.07 9.11 -16.52
N LEU A 189 17.95 9.70 -15.33
CA LEU A 189 17.34 11.03 -15.14
C LEU A 189 18.35 12.18 -15.22
N ALA A 190 19.61 11.91 -15.56
CA ALA A 190 20.70 12.89 -15.56
C ALA A 190 20.48 14.11 -16.50
N GLY A 191 19.56 14.01 -17.47
CA GLY A 191 19.20 15.07 -18.41
C GLY A 191 17.87 15.77 -18.14
N ILE A 192 17.15 15.44 -17.06
CA ILE A 192 15.84 16.02 -16.73
C ILE A 192 16.02 17.19 -15.76
N ASN A 193 15.13 18.20 -15.86
CA ASN A 193 15.12 19.29 -14.90
C ASN A 193 15.01 18.77 -13.44
N THR A 194 15.61 19.49 -12.50
CA THR A 194 15.75 19.03 -11.11
C THR A 194 14.41 18.78 -10.42
N MET A 195 13.39 19.59 -10.71
CA MET A 195 12.06 19.45 -10.10
C MET A 195 11.31 18.19 -10.57
N GLU A 196 11.30 17.93 -11.87
CA GLU A 196 10.67 16.76 -12.47
C GLU A 196 11.39 15.48 -12.09
N LYS A 197 12.74 15.52 -11.98
CA LYS A 197 13.52 14.43 -11.40
C LYS A 197 13.04 14.10 -9.98
N GLN A 198 12.90 15.10 -9.12
CA GLN A 198 12.42 14.91 -7.73
C GLN A 198 11.00 14.35 -7.67
N ILE A 199 10.08 14.84 -8.50
CA ILE A 199 8.70 14.31 -8.57
C ILE A 199 8.69 12.84 -8.97
N LYS A 200 9.46 12.44 -9.98
CA LYS A 200 9.55 11.05 -10.44
C LYS A 200 10.13 10.13 -9.37
N ILE A 201 11.20 10.56 -8.68
CA ILE A 201 11.78 9.82 -7.54
C ILE A 201 10.74 9.63 -6.44
N HIS A 202 10.03 10.70 -6.06
CA HIS A 202 8.98 10.62 -5.06
C HIS A 202 7.86 9.65 -5.46
N LEU A 203 7.42 9.67 -6.72
CA LEU A 203 6.40 8.74 -7.23
C LEU A 203 6.88 7.28 -7.26
N ILE A 204 8.15 7.02 -7.58
CA ILE A 204 8.72 5.67 -7.55
C ILE A 204 8.79 5.15 -6.11
N ARG A 205 9.16 5.99 -5.15
CA ARG A 205 9.12 5.63 -3.72
C ARG A 205 7.69 5.41 -3.24
N ALA A 206 6.75 6.24 -3.66
CA ALA A 206 5.33 6.06 -3.37
C ALA A 206 4.80 4.74 -3.95
N LEU A 207 5.27 4.34 -5.13
CA LEU A 207 4.94 3.06 -5.75
C LEU A 207 5.48 1.88 -4.92
N ALA A 208 6.76 1.92 -4.53
CA ALA A 208 7.36 0.89 -3.68
C ALA A 208 6.66 0.79 -2.32
N THR A 209 6.35 1.93 -1.69
CA THR A 209 5.64 1.97 -0.40
C THR A 209 4.21 1.43 -0.54
N SER A 210 3.51 1.80 -1.62
CA SER A 210 2.15 1.34 -1.87
C SER A 210 2.09 -0.15 -2.16
N SER A 211 3.05 -0.70 -2.92
CA SER A 211 3.12 -2.14 -3.17
C SER A 211 3.50 -2.91 -1.89
N PHE A 212 4.37 -2.37 -1.05
CA PHE A 212 4.70 -2.95 0.25
C PHE A 212 3.49 -2.99 1.20
N ASN A 213 2.77 -1.88 1.34
CA ASN A 213 1.54 -1.83 2.15
C ASN A 213 0.47 -2.80 1.61
N CYS A 214 0.30 -2.84 0.30
CA CYS A 214 -0.58 -3.79 -0.37
C CYS A 214 -0.20 -5.24 -0.01
N LEU A 215 1.09 -5.61 -0.13
CA LEU A 215 1.59 -6.92 0.25
C LEU A 215 1.27 -7.26 1.72
N ILE A 216 1.47 -6.32 2.64
CA ILE A 216 1.13 -6.52 4.07
C ILE A 216 -0.36 -6.84 4.23
N SER A 217 -1.24 -6.04 3.63
CA SER A 217 -2.69 -6.24 3.73
C SER A 217 -3.14 -7.57 3.12
N LEU A 218 -2.54 -7.99 1.99
CA LEU A 218 -2.76 -9.31 1.41
C LEU A 218 -2.34 -10.43 2.36
N LEU A 219 -1.17 -10.32 2.98
CA LEU A 219 -0.64 -11.34 3.90
C LEU A 219 -1.50 -11.43 5.16
N ILE A 220 -1.87 -10.30 5.78
CA ILE A 220 -2.75 -10.27 6.96
C ILE A 220 -4.10 -10.91 6.66
N CYS A 221 -4.68 -10.62 5.49
CA CYS A 221 -5.99 -11.15 5.11
C CYS A 221 -5.96 -12.65 4.79
N THR A 222 -4.88 -13.15 4.16
CA THR A 222 -4.88 -14.51 3.58
C THR A 222 -3.99 -15.52 4.30
N GLN A 223 -2.87 -15.08 4.88
CA GLN A 223 -1.81 -15.95 5.42
C GLN A 223 -1.71 -15.88 6.94
N THR A 224 -1.58 -17.06 7.57
CA THR A 224 -1.41 -17.20 9.02
C THR A 224 0.00 -17.66 9.40
N GLU A 225 0.77 -18.21 8.46
CA GLU A 225 2.07 -18.81 8.73
C GLU A 225 3.20 -17.77 8.78
N ALA A 226 3.88 -17.66 9.93
CA ALA A 226 4.99 -16.73 10.14
C ALA A 226 6.14 -16.87 9.12
N LYS A 227 6.38 -18.07 8.60
CA LYS A 227 7.41 -18.33 7.57
C LYS A 227 7.15 -17.54 6.29
N LEU A 228 5.88 -17.32 5.92
CA LEU A 228 5.51 -16.56 4.73
C LEU A 228 5.80 -15.07 4.91
N TYR A 229 5.60 -14.53 6.12
CA TYR A 229 5.98 -13.15 6.43
C TYR A 229 7.49 -12.97 6.30
N LYS A 230 8.29 -13.90 6.83
CA LYS A 230 9.74 -13.90 6.64
C LYS A 230 10.10 -13.91 5.15
N ALA A 231 9.58 -14.87 4.40
CA ALA A 231 9.89 -15.07 2.98
C ALA A 231 9.49 -13.87 2.09
N PHE A 232 8.34 -13.25 2.35
CA PHE A 232 7.81 -12.20 1.47
C PHE A 232 8.11 -10.77 1.91
N ILE A 233 8.33 -10.51 3.20
CA ILE A 233 8.58 -9.15 3.70
C ILE A 233 10.08 -8.93 3.96
N PHE A 234 10.76 -9.92 4.55
CA PHE A 234 12.08 -9.70 5.14
C PHE A 234 13.23 -10.35 4.37
N ASP A 235 12.98 -11.48 3.70
CA ASP A 235 14.05 -12.14 2.95
C ASP A 235 14.47 -11.29 1.74
N SER A 236 15.78 -11.14 1.58
CA SER A 236 16.45 -10.40 0.52
C SER A 236 17.61 -11.22 -0.02
N ASN A 237 17.90 -11.10 -1.31
CA ASN A 237 19.01 -11.81 -1.93
C ASN A 237 20.01 -10.85 -2.59
N SER A 238 21.12 -10.60 -1.91
CA SER A 238 22.20 -9.74 -2.42
C SER A 238 22.79 -10.23 -3.75
N THR A 239 22.83 -11.55 -3.99
CA THR A 239 23.33 -12.10 -5.28
C THR A 239 22.45 -11.76 -6.47
N LYS A 240 21.19 -11.36 -6.22
CA LYS A 240 20.22 -10.93 -7.24
C LYS A 240 19.94 -9.42 -7.22
N ASP A 241 20.75 -8.65 -6.48
CA ASP A 241 20.50 -7.22 -6.22
C ASP A 241 19.10 -6.94 -5.65
N GLU A 242 18.62 -7.82 -4.79
CA GLU A 242 17.34 -7.68 -4.10
C GLU A 242 17.53 -7.01 -2.73
N TYR A 243 17.02 -5.79 -2.57
CA TYR A 243 17.11 -5.02 -1.32
C TYR A 243 15.74 -4.45 -0.94
N VAL A 244 15.19 -4.90 0.19
CA VAL A 244 13.82 -4.54 0.61
C VAL A 244 13.68 -3.06 0.92
N PHE A 245 14.61 -2.48 1.68
CA PHE A 245 14.45 -1.14 2.24
C PHE A 245 14.98 0.01 1.37
N GLU A 246 15.86 -0.28 0.39
CA GLU A 246 16.49 0.76 -0.45
C GLU A 246 15.46 1.61 -1.19
N ASN A 247 14.42 0.97 -1.74
CA ASN A 247 13.37 1.66 -2.48
C ASN A 247 12.24 2.20 -1.59
N LEU A 248 12.18 1.78 -0.32
CA LEU A 248 11.11 2.15 0.61
C LEU A 248 11.45 3.40 1.42
N ILE A 249 12.72 3.58 1.77
CA ILE A 249 13.15 4.65 2.68
C ILE A 249 13.82 5.78 1.89
N ASP A 250 13.52 7.01 2.26
CA ASP A 250 14.27 8.16 1.77
C ASP A 250 15.58 8.31 2.55
N SER A 251 16.69 7.88 1.96
CA SER A 251 18.01 7.98 2.57
C SER A 251 18.61 9.40 2.47
N GLU A 252 18.07 10.26 1.61
CA GLU A 252 18.56 11.62 1.41
C GLU A 252 17.87 12.65 2.33
N HIS A 253 16.70 12.29 2.87
CA HIS A 253 15.94 13.17 3.73
C HIS A 253 16.65 13.41 5.08
N LYS A 254 17.03 14.66 5.33
CA LYS A 254 17.61 15.09 6.61
C LYS A 254 16.51 15.40 7.61
N TYR A 255 16.24 14.45 8.51
CA TYR A 255 15.30 14.65 9.61
C TYR A 255 15.87 15.65 10.63
N THR A 256 15.08 16.69 10.94
CA THR A 256 15.38 17.62 12.03
C THR A 256 14.69 17.13 13.29
N PHE A 257 15.49 16.74 14.28
CA PHE A 257 15.00 16.40 15.61
C PHE A 257 15.19 17.62 16.51
N PRO A 258 14.14 18.42 16.78
CA PRO A 258 14.28 19.57 17.64
C PRO A 258 14.73 19.11 19.03
N LEU A 259 15.59 19.91 19.67
CA LEU A 259 16.03 19.61 21.03
C LEU A 259 14.80 19.51 21.92
N GLU A 260 14.76 18.41 22.66
CA GLU A 260 13.64 18.06 23.53
C GLU A 260 13.21 19.22 24.46
N LEU A 261 14.17 20.03 24.93
CA LEU A 261 13.94 21.22 25.76
C LEU A 261 12.98 22.26 25.11
N GLU A 262 13.01 22.44 23.79
CA GLU A 262 12.17 23.42 23.10
C GLU A 262 10.68 23.05 23.14
N ARG A 263 10.38 21.74 23.26
CA ARG A 263 9.01 21.24 23.46
C ARG A 263 8.56 21.30 24.91
N TYR A 264 9.47 21.22 25.89
CA TYR A 264 9.14 21.20 27.32
C TYR A 264 8.72 22.55 27.91
N TYR A 265 9.10 23.66 27.28
CA TYR A 265 8.56 24.97 27.67
C TYR A 265 7.10 25.16 27.24
N LYS A 266 6.56 24.34 26.31
CA LYS A 266 5.20 24.49 25.75
C LYS A 266 4.22 23.36 26.07
N LYS A 267 4.64 22.17 26.49
CA LYS A 267 3.75 21.07 26.89
C LYS A 267 4.12 20.46 28.25
N ASP A 268 3.09 20.25 29.06
CA ASP A 268 3.06 19.78 30.44
C ASP A 268 4.12 18.71 30.77
N LYS A 269 4.95 18.95 31.81
CA LYS A 269 6.06 18.09 32.27
C LYS A 269 5.63 16.63 32.56
N ARG A 270 4.32 16.37 32.64
CA ARG A 270 3.72 15.07 32.97
C ARG A 270 3.89 14.00 31.89
N THR A 271 3.92 14.33 30.60
CA THR A 271 3.89 13.29 29.54
C THR A 271 5.16 12.46 29.46
N LEU A 272 6.34 13.07 29.58
CA LEU A 272 7.59 12.34 29.48
C LEU A 272 7.91 11.57 30.76
N LEU A 273 7.64 12.17 31.92
CA LEU A 273 7.71 11.48 33.19
C LEU A 273 6.76 10.28 33.19
N ASN A 274 5.54 10.42 32.66
CA ASN A 274 4.62 9.28 32.51
C ASN A 274 5.14 8.22 31.56
N ILE A 275 5.78 8.57 30.44
CA ILE A 275 6.35 7.59 29.50
C ILE A 275 7.52 6.84 30.16
N LEU A 276 8.46 7.55 30.79
CA LEU A 276 9.61 6.95 31.46
C LEU A 276 9.19 6.13 32.68
N CYS A 277 8.33 6.66 33.55
CA CYS A 277 7.82 5.96 34.72
C CYS A 277 7.00 4.74 34.30
N LYS A 278 6.14 4.82 33.29
CA LYS A 278 5.36 3.66 32.83
C LYS A 278 6.28 2.56 32.29
N LYS A 279 7.31 2.91 31.52
CA LYS A 279 8.27 1.94 30.95
C LYS A 279 9.09 1.24 32.05
N ILE A 280 9.61 2.01 33.02
CA ILE A 280 10.39 1.50 34.16
C ILE A 280 9.51 0.64 35.10
N LEU A 281 8.26 1.06 35.36
CA LEU A 281 7.33 0.29 36.19
C LEU A 281 6.86 -0.99 35.51
N THR A 282 6.67 -0.99 34.18
CA THR A 282 6.29 -2.21 33.44
C THR A 282 7.43 -3.21 33.31
N SER A 283 8.69 -2.75 33.12
CA SER A 283 9.84 -3.66 33.10
C SER A 283 10.07 -4.28 34.48
N SER A 284 9.89 -3.53 35.57
CA SER A 284 10.01 -4.06 36.93
C SER A 284 8.93 -5.09 37.32
N LYS A 285 7.80 -5.17 36.59
CA LYS A 285 6.75 -6.17 36.86
C LYS A 285 7.00 -7.52 36.17
N LEU A 286 7.85 -7.56 35.15
CA LEU A 286 8.21 -8.80 34.46
C LEU A 286 9.34 -9.56 35.18
N ASP A 287 10.16 -8.87 35.98
CA ASP A 287 11.31 -9.48 36.68
C ASP A 287 11.03 -9.81 38.16
N ASN A 288 9.85 -9.50 38.69
CA ASN A 288 9.52 -9.67 40.11
C ASN A 288 8.85 -11.03 40.44
N SER A 289 9.43 -12.13 39.94
CA SER A 289 9.36 -13.44 40.60
C SER A 289 10.55 -13.68 41.53
N SER A 290 11.38 -12.67 41.80
CA SER A 290 12.37 -12.71 42.88
C SER A 290 12.49 -11.36 43.57
N GLN A 291 12.51 -11.43 44.90
CA GLN A 291 12.41 -10.32 45.84
C GLN A 291 13.51 -9.26 45.66
N GLN A 292 13.16 -7.98 45.60
CA GLN A 292 13.69 -6.92 46.49
C GLN A 292 13.00 -5.57 46.22
N ARG A 293 12.43 -4.98 47.28
CA ARG A 293 11.87 -3.62 47.27
C ARG A 293 13.02 -2.62 47.20
N ILE A 294 13.11 -1.83 46.12
CA ILE A 294 13.91 -0.60 46.11
C ILE A 294 12.94 0.58 46.11
N SER A 295 12.99 1.33 47.21
CA SER A 295 12.19 2.51 47.48
C SER A 295 12.49 3.65 46.50
N SER A 296 11.42 4.28 46.05
CA SER A 296 11.37 5.47 45.19
C SER A 296 11.93 6.73 45.87
N THR A 297 12.83 7.43 45.20
CA THR A 297 12.96 8.90 45.27
C THR A 297 13.71 9.40 44.04
N PRO A 298 13.20 10.39 43.29
CA PRO A 298 13.97 11.03 42.24
C PRO A 298 14.99 11.94 42.94
N ARG A 299 16.26 11.51 43.01
CA ARG A 299 17.34 12.43 43.36
C ARG A 299 17.43 13.45 42.24
N TYR A 300 16.98 14.66 42.53
CA TYR A 300 17.40 15.85 41.80
C TYR A 300 18.94 15.84 41.78
N LEU A 301 19.52 15.76 40.58
CA LEU A 301 20.92 16.11 40.37
C LEU A 301 21.02 17.61 40.60
N SER A 302 21.39 17.98 41.82
CA SER A 302 21.91 19.31 42.12
C SER A 302 23.12 19.55 41.23
N SER A 303 23.04 20.59 40.41
CA SER A 303 24.15 21.16 39.67
C SER A 303 25.29 21.48 40.63
N GLN A 304 26.43 20.82 40.46
CA GLN A 304 27.70 21.26 41.01
C GLN A 304 28.79 21.06 39.94
N TYR A 305 29.19 22.20 39.36
CA TYR A 305 30.35 22.46 38.50
C TYR A 305 30.28 21.83 37.09
N LEU A 306 30.43 22.56 35.97
CA LEU A 306 31.16 23.80 35.65
C LEU A 306 30.36 24.66 34.66
#